data_AF-A0A2S7QN42-F1
#
_entry.id   AF-A0A2S7QN42-F1
#
_cell.length_a   1.000
_cell.length_b   1.000
_cell.length_c   1.000
_cell.angle_alpha   90.00
_cell.angle_beta   90.00
_cell.angle_gamma   90.00
#
_symmetry.space_group_name_H-M   'P 1'
#
loop_
_entity.id
_entity.type
_entity.pdbx_description
1 polymer ?
#
loop_
_entity_poly.entity_id
_entity_poly.type
_entity_poly.pdbx_seq_one_letter_code
_entity_poly.pdbx_strand_id
1 'polypeptide(L)'
;MDLYTLALLAFLVYAVYTLIWRAYFSPLSHIPGPRLAALTFLYEAYYDIWLDGQYTFKIIELHKKYGPIMRITPDELHIADPDFFDTIYAPSSSPRRSDKDPRFTKFIGLDQSVFSTIHHEKHRQRRAALNTYFRGDSGEVGCYGGEDEGVEGERGGVEC
;
A
#
# COMPACT_ATOMS: atom_id res chain seq x y z
N MET A 1 -18.54 27.96 34.73
CA MET A 1 -18.53 27.00 33.61
C MET A 1 -17.36 26.09 33.86
N ASP A 2 -17.61 24.85 34.26
CA ASP A 2 -16.54 23.92 34.62
C ASP A 2 -15.65 23.66 33.40
N LEU A 3 -14.34 23.58 33.61
CA LEU A 3 -13.35 23.30 32.56
C LEU A 3 -13.74 22.09 31.70
N TYR A 4 -14.35 21.08 32.32
CA TYR A 4 -14.86 19.88 31.65
C TYR A 4 -15.97 20.18 30.63
N THR A 5 -16.91 21.07 30.96
CA THR A 5 -18.00 21.45 30.05
C THR A 5 -17.48 22.24 28.85
N LEU A 6 -16.50 23.13 29.06
CA LEU A 6 -15.81 23.85 27.98
C LEU A 6 -15.01 22.88 27.09
N ALA A 7 -14.31 21.91 27.67
CA ALA A 7 -13.56 20.91 26.94
C ALA A 7 -14.47 20.01 26.08
N LEU A 8 -15.60 19.56 26.64
CA LEU A 8 -16.60 18.78 25.89
C LEU A 8 -17.20 19.58 24.74
N LEU A 9 -17.56 20.85 24.98
CA LEU A 9 -18.11 21.72 23.94
C LEU A 9 -17.09 21.94 22.82
N ALA A 10 -15.83 22.24 23.16
CA ALA A 10 -14.77 22.43 22.18
C ALA A 10 -14.52 21.16 21.36
N PHE A 11 -14.52 19.99 22.00
CA PHE A 11 -14.40 18.70 21.31
C PHE A 11 -15.56 18.45 20.34
N LEU A 12 -16.80 18.70 20.76
CA LEU A 12 -17.97 18.54 19.90
C LEU A 12 -17.94 19.49 18.69
N VAL A 13 -17.59 20.75 18.90
CA VAL A 13 -17.44 21.73 17.82
C VAL A 13 -16.34 21.30 16.84
N TYR A 14 -15.19 20.85 17.34
CA TYR A 14 -14.10 20.35 16.51
C TYR A 14 -14.49 19.09 15.71
N ALA A 15 -15.20 18.15 16.33
CA ALA A 15 -15.68 16.94 15.67
C ALA A 15 -16.67 17.28 14.54
N VAL A 16 -17.66 18.14 14.81
CA VAL A 16 -18.64 18.58 13.81
C VAL A 16 -17.96 19.33 12.67
N TYR A 17 -17.03 20.26 12.98
CA TYR A 17 -16.23 20.96 11.99
C TYR A 17 -15.49 19.99 11.07
N THR A 18 -14.83 18.98 11.65
CA THR A 18 -14.07 17.98 10.90
C THR A 18 -14.97 17.14 9.99
N LEU A 19 -16.16 16.75 10.45
CA LEU A 19 -17.13 16.00 9.65
C LEU A 19 -17.64 16.82 8.45
N ILE A 20 -17.99 18.09 8.68
CA ILE A 20 -18.42 19.00 7.62
C ILE A 20 -17.30 19.21 6.62
N TRP A 21 -16.06 19.41 7.08
CA TRP A 21 -14.90 19.58 6.22
C TRP A 21 -14.67 18.34 5.33
N ARG A 22 -14.76 17.13 5.89
CA ARG A 22 -14.55 15.86 5.16
C ARG A 22 -15.64 15.55 4.13
N ALA A 23 -16.88 15.97 4.38
CA ALA A 23 -18.00 15.82 3.45
C ALA A 23 -17.97 16.88 2.33
N TYR A 24 -17.88 18.14 2.76
CA TYR A 24 -17.80 19.39 2.01
C TYR A 24 -16.64 19.50 1.03
N PHE A 25 -15.46 19.52 1.63
CA PHE A 25 -14.35 20.22 1.04
C PHE A 25 -13.11 19.35 0.94
N SER A 26 -13.25 18.07 1.28
CA SER A 26 -12.27 17.07 0.89
C SER A 26 -12.18 17.07 -0.64
N PRO A 27 -10.96 17.01 -1.22
CA PRO A 27 -10.80 16.85 -2.66
C PRO A 27 -11.48 15.57 -3.20
N LEU A 28 -11.71 14.59 -2.32
CA LEU A 28 -12.37 13.32 -2.63
C LEU A 28 -13.91 13.36 -2.50
N SER A 29 -14.52 14.53 -2.29
CA SER A 29 -15.98 14.67 -2.13
C SER A 29 -16.79 14.34 -3.38
N HIS A 30 -16.22 14.54 -4.57
CA HIS A 30 -16.84 14.28 -5.87
C HIS A 30 -16.96 12.79 -6.20
N ILE A 31 -16.21 11.94 -5.50
CA ILE A 31 -16.11 10.51 -5.79
C ILE A 31 -17.25 9.77 -5.06
N PRO A 32 -18.00 8.89 -5.75
CA PRO A 32 -19.11 8.18 -5.14
C PRO A 32 -18.66 7.21 -4.05
N GLY A 33 -19.49 7.01 -3.02
CA GLY A 33 -19.23 6.06 -1.95
C GLY A 33 -20.24 6.16 -0.80
N PRO A 34 -20.20 5.23 0.18
CA PRO A 34 -21.04 5.32 1.37
C PRO A 34 -20.70 6.57 2.18
N ARG A 35 -21.71 7.40 2.48
CA ARG A 35 -21.53 8.66 3.23
C ARG A 35 -20.86 8.45 4.59
N LEU A 36 -21.20 7.37 5.29
CA LEU A 36 -20.60 7.03 6.59
C LEU A 36 -19.10 6.71 6.48
N ALA A 37 -18.72 6.02 5.41
CA ALA A 37 -17.35 5.64 5.10
C ALA A 37 -16.52 6.87 4.68
N ALA A 38 -17.12 7.79 3.92
CA ALA A 38 -16.50 9.06 3.55
C ALA A 38 -16.26 10.01 4.75
N LEU A 39 -17.02 9.86 5.83
CA LEU A 39 -16.94 10.72 7.02
C LEU A 39 -15.96 10.20 8.08
N THR A 40 -15.97 8.89 8.31
CA THR A 40 -15.27 8.27 9.45
C THR A 40 -14.70 6.89 9.10
N PHE A 41 -13.57 6.55 9.73
CA PHE A 41 -12.99 5.20 9.72
C PHE A 41 -13.83 4.17 10.51
N LEU A 42 -14.85 4.62 11.24
CA LEU A 42 -15.72 3.75 12.02
C LEU A 42 -16.53 2.79 11.15
N TYR A 43 -16.76 3.14 9.87
CA TYR A 43 -17.47 2.25 8.95
C TYR A 43 -16.68 0.97 8.69
N GLU A 44 -15.39 1.10 8.35
CA GLU A 44 -14.47 -0.03 8.21
C GLU A 44 -14.32 -0.79 9.52
N ALA A 45 -14.05 -0.08 10.62
CA ALA A 45 -13.89 -0.69 11.95
C ALA A 45 -15.13 -1.48 12.40
N TYR A 46 -16.34 -1.07 12.00
CA TYR A 46 -17.54 -1.84 12.27
C TYR A 46 -17.52 -3.21 11.58
N TYR A 47 -17.21 -3.26 10.28
CA TYR A 47 -17.18 -4.54 9.56
C TYR A 47 -15.99 -5.42 9.93
N ASP A 48 -14.85 -4.82 10.29
CA ASP A 48 -13.66 -5.59 10.62
C ASP A 48 -13.62 -6.04 12.08
N ILE A 49 -13.94 -5.17 13.03
CA ILE A 49 -13.84 -5.48 14.47
C ILE A 49 -15.11 -6.16 14.98
N TRP A 50 -16.30 -5.67 14.57
CA TRP A 50 -17.56 -6.15 15.13
C TRP A 50 -18.19 -7.29 14.34
N LEU A 51 -17.88 -7.40 13.04
CA LEU A 51 -18.40 -8.45 12.16
C LEU A 51 -17.32 -9.46 11.77
N ASP A 52 -16.21 -9.56 12.49
CA ASP A 52 -15.16 -10.55 12.24
C ASP A 52 -14.57 -10.48 10.81
N GLY A 53 -14.15 -9.29 10.36
CA GLY A 53 -13.40 -9.13 9.11
C GLY A 53 -14.23 -9.18 7.82
N GLN A 54 -15.52 -8.83 7.86
CA GLN A 54 -16.41 -8.92 6.70
C GLN A 54 -16.29 -7.74 5.72
N TYR A 55 -15.38 -6.79 5.97
CA TYR A 55 -15.30 -5.57 5.17
C TYR A 55 -14.92 -5.83 3.71
N THR A 56 -14.07 -6.83 3.44
CA THR A 56 -13.69 -7.22 2.07
C THR A 56 -14.93 -7.60 1.23
N PHE A 57 -15.83 -8.42 1.78
CA PHE A 57 -17.07 -8.78 1.09
C PHE A 57 -17.98 -7.57 0.91
N LYS A 58 -18.00 -6.68 1.91
CA LYS A 58 -18.76 -5.44 1.81
C LYS A 58 -18.26 -4.55 0.68
N ILE A 59 -16.95 -4.41 0.51
CA ILE A 59 -16.35 -3.63 -0.59
C ILE A 59 -16.79 -4.17 -1.95
N ILE A 60 -16.84 -5.50 -2.13
CA ILE A 60 -17.32 -6.12 -3.37
C ILE A 60 -18.78 -5.72 -3.66
N GLU A 61 -19.66 -5.73 -2.65
CA GLU A 61 -21.04 -5.24 -2.82
C GLU A 61 -21.10 -3.75 -3.15
N LEU A 62 -20.23 -2.95 -2.53
CA LEU A 62 -20.18 -1.52 -2.74
C LEU A 62 -19.72 -1.17 -4.16
N HIS A 63 -18.76 -1.90 -4.72
CA HIS A 63 -18.37 -1.76 -6.12
C HIS A 63 -19.52 -2.04 -7.08
N LYS A 64 -20.37 -3.05 -6.79
CA LYS A 64 -21.58 -3.32 -7.58
C LYS A 64 -22.57 -2.16 -7.56
N LYS A 65 -22.56 -1.34 -6.50
CA LYS A 65 -23.50 -0.23 -6.30
C LYS A 65 -22.97 1.12 -6.79
N TYR A 66 -21.70 1.42 -6.52
CA TYR A 66 -21.10 2.74 -6.75
C TYR A 66 -20.16 2.78 -7.96
N GLY A 67 -19.80 1.63 -8.53
CA GLY A 67 -18.91 1.53 -9.68
C GLY A 67 -17.48 1.13 -9.32
N PRO A 68 -16.56 1.11 -10.31
CA PRO A 68 -15.20 0.57 -10.16
C PRO A 68 -14.27 1.47 -9.31
N ILE A 69 -14.61 2.74 -9.12
CA ILE A 69 -13.84 3.68 -8.29
C ILE A 69 -14.78 4.23 -7.23
N MET A 70 -14.46 3.98 -5.97
CA MET A 70 -15.28 4.44 -4.86
C MET A 70 -14.45 4.86 -3.66
N ARG A 71 -15.00 5.77 -2.88
CA ARG A 71 -14.40 6.23 -1.62
C ARG A 71 -14.78 5.30 -0.47
N ILE A 72 -13.78 4.76 0.23
CA ILE A 72 -13.96 3.83 1.36
C ILE A 72 -13.65 4.45 2.72
N THR A 73 -12.80 5.47 2.76
CA THR A 73 -12.47 6.21 3.99
C THR A 73 -12.40 7.72 3.68
N PRO A 74 -12.21 8.60 4.69
CA PRO A 74 -12.10 10.03 4.44
C PRO A 74 -10.98 10.44 3.48
N ASP A 75 -9.91 9.65 3.39
CA ASP A 75 -8.69 9.93 2.66
C ASP A 75 -8.26 8.81 1.69
N GLU A 76 -8.97 7.68 1.62
CA GLU A 76 -8.63 6.58 0.71
C GLU A 76 -9.74 6.23 -0.29
N LEU A 77 -9.28 5.74 -1.44
CA LEU A 77 -10.09 5.24 -2.53
C LEU A 77 -9.83 3.76 -2.73
N HIS A 78 -10.89 3.04 -3.04
CA HIS A 78 -10.81 1.67 -3.50
C HIS A 78 -11.10 1.63 -4.99
N ILE A 79 -10.15 1.09 -5.76
CA ILE A 79 -10.16 1.07 -7.22
C ILE A 79 -10.13 -0.39 -7.68
N ALA A 80 -11.16 -0.79 -8.41
CA ALA A 80 -11.32 -2.10 -9.04
C ALA A 80 -11.37 -1.92 -10.56
N ASP A 81 -10.36 -1.25 -11.10
CA ASP A 81 -10.23 -0.94 -12.54
C ASP A 81 -8.80 -1.27 -13.01
N PRO A 82 -8.62 -2.20 -13.96
CA PRO A 82 -7.30 -2.55 -14.49
C PRO A 82 -6.63 -1.37 -15.23
N ASP A 83 -7.39 -0.44 -15.80
CA ASP A 83 -6.84 0.69 -16.57
C ASP A 83 -6.07 1.67 -15.66
N PHE A 84 -6.35 1.65 -14.35
CA PHE A 84 -5.65 2.45 -13.36
C PHE A 84 -4.36 1.82 -12.83
N PHE A 85 -4.03 0.59 -13.22
CA PHE A 85 -2.88 -0.13 -12.67
C PHE A 85 -1.57 0.64 -12.85
N ASP A 86 -1.27 1.08 -14.08
CA ASP A 86 -0.04 1.82 -14.38
C ASP A 86 -0.01 3.23 -13.76
N THR A 87 -1.18 3.79 -13.47
CA THR A 87 -1.31 5.08 -12.78
C THR A 87 -0.96 4.95 -11.30
N ILE A 88 -1.47 3.90 -10.64
CA ILE A 88 -1.29 3.65 -9.21
C ILE A 88 0.09 3.05 -8.93
N TYR A 89 0.50 2.05 -9.71
CA TYR A 89 1.75 1.32 -9.58
C TYR A 89 2.72 1.78 -10.65
N ALA A 90 3.49 2.82 -10.32
CA ALA A 90 4.53 3.28 -11.22
C ALA A 90 5.66 2.24 -11.32
N PRO A 91 6.14 1.93 -12.53
CA PRO A 91 7.31 1.07 -12.69
C PRO A 91 8.54 1.73 -12.07
N SER A 92 9.54 0.92 -11.71
CA SER A 92 10.80 1.40 -11.11
C SER A 92 11.57 2.40 -12.01
N SER A 93 11.28 2.40 -13.31
CA SER A 93 11.82 3.35 -14.30
C SER A 93 11.07 4.69 -14.35
N SER A 94 9.90 4.80 -13.71
CA SER A 94 9.13 6.04 -13.68
C SER A 94 9.82 7.08 -12.79
N PRO A 95 9.85 8.36 -13.19
CA PRO A 95 10.31 9.44 -12.31
C PRO A 95 9.33 9.73 -11.16
N ARG A 96 8.14 9.11 -11.14
CA ARG A 96 7.11 9.35 -10.12
C ARG A 96 7.54 8.78 -8.77
N ARG A 97 7.68 9.67 -7.79
CA ARG A 97 7.96 9.31 -6.39
C ARG A 97 6.65 9.16 -5.64
N SER A 98 6.40 7.96 -5.12
CA SER A 98 5.21 7.66 -4.31
C SER A 98 5.64 6.96 -3.04
N ASP A 99 5.27 7.55 -1.92
CA ASP A 99 5.49 6.98 -0.59
C ASP A 99 4.30 6.09 -0.23
N LYS A 100 4.56 5.04 0.57
CA LYS A 100 3.50 4.18 1.11
C LYS A 100 2.77 4.90 2.24
N ASP A 101 1.52 4.53 2.52
CA ASP A 101 0.81 5.07 3.68
C ASP A 101 1.51 4.60 4.98
N PRO A 102 1.95 5.53 5.86
CA PRO A 102 2.49 5.17 7.16
C PRO A 102 1.55 4.36 8.05
N ARG A 103 0.21 4.53 7.93
CA ARG A 103 -0.76 3.79 8.76
C ARG A 103 -0.71 2.30 8.46
N PHE A 104 -0.82 1.94 7.18
CA PHE A 104 -0.70 0.55 6.73
C PHE A 104 0.67 -0.04 7.08
N THR A 105 1.73 0.73 6.86
CA THR A 105 3.09 0.26 6.98
C THR A 105 3.53 0.03 8.43
N LYS A 106 3.12 0.92 9.35
CA LYS A 106 3.46 0.82 10.79
C LYS A 106 2.72 -0.31 11.48
N PHE A 107 1.51 -0.65 11.04
CA PHE A 107 0.75 -1.78 11.58
C PHE A 107 1.52 -3.11 11.52
N ILE A 108 2.41 -3.26 10.54
CA ILE A 108 3.18 -4.49 10.29
C ILE A 108 4.35 -4.64 11.28
N GLY A 109 4.84 -3.56 11.88
CA GLY A 109 5.95 -3.60 12.84
C GLY A 109 7.33 -3.90 12.25
N LEU A 110 7.48 -3.91 10.92
CA LEU A 110 8.72 -4.25 10.20
C LEU A 110 9.30 -3.08 9.41
N ASP A 111 9.33 -1.89 9.99
CA ASP A 111 9.73 -0.61 9.36
C ASP A 111 11.10 -0.62 8.65
N GLN A 112 12.01 -1.51 9.05
CA GLN A 112 13.32 -1.68 8.40
C GLN A 112 13.34 -2.68 7.23
N SER A 113 12.25 -3.41 6.99
CA SER A 113 12.14 -4.35 5.88
C SER A 113 11.96 -3.63 4.54
N VAL A 114 12.26 -4.32 3.43
CA VAL A 114 11.97 -3.81 2.08
C VAL A 114 10.47 -3.58 1.91
N PHE A 115 9.64 -4.49 2.44
CA PHE A 115 8.19 -4.41 2.32
C PHE A 115 7.60 -3.17 3.03
N SER A 116 8.05 -2.88 4.26
CA SER A 116 7.49 -1.78 5.06
C SER A 116 8.34 -0.49 5.02
N THR A 117 9.16 -0.31 3.99
CA THR A 117 9.84 0.98 3.79
C THR A 117 8.87 2.01 3.18
N ILE A 118 8.60 3.10 3.91
CA ILE A 118 7.66 4.15 3.50
C ILE A 118 8.21 4.98 2.33
N HIS A 119 9.41 5.54 2.50
CA HIS A 119 9.96 6.49 1.53
C HIS A 119 10.47 5.81 0.27
N HIS A 120 10.05 6.35 -0.88
CA HIS A 120 10.34 5.81 -2.20
C HIS A 120 11.83 5.55 -2.43
N GLU A 121 12.70 6.53 -2.14
CA GLU A 121 14.14 6.42 -2.42
C GLU A 121 14.79 5.30 -1.58
N LYS A 122 14.45 5.23 -0.29
CA LYS A 122 14.96 4.18 0.61
C LYS A 122 14.45 2.79 0.17
N HIS A 123 13.19 2.71 -0.26
CA HIS A 123 12.61 1.48 -0.80
C HIS A 123 13.32 1.05 -2.09
N ARG A 124 13.60 2.00 -2.99
CA ARG A 124 14.33 1.76 -4.25
C ARG A 124 15.72 1.19 -4.00
N GLN A 125 16.49 1.79 -3.09
CA GLN A 125 17.82 1.31 -2.71
C GLN A 125 17.77 -0.10 -2.12
N ARG A 126 16.84 -0.36 -1.20
CA ARG A 126 16.64 -1.69 -0.59
C ARG A 126 16.20 -2.75 -1.62
N ARG A 127 15.31 -2.40 -2.54
CA ARG A 127 14.84 -3.32 -3.60
C ARG A 127 15.94 -3.63 -4.62
N ALA A 128 16.81 -2.66 -4.93
CA ALA A 128 17.92 -2.84 -5.85
C ALA A 128 18.89 -3.93 -5.41
N ALA A 129 19.19 -4.02 -4.11
CA ALA A 129 20.03 -5.07 -3.54
C ALA A 129 19.44 -6.48 -3.74
N LEU A 130 18.11 -6.61 -3.80
CA LEU A 130 17.43 -7.89 -4.02
C LEU A 130 17.33 -8.28 -5.50
N ASN A 131 17.56 -7.36 -6.44
CA ASN A 131 17.32 -7.64 -7.85
C ASN A 131 18.18 -8.79 -8.37
N THR A 132 19.38 -9.01 -7.83
CA THR A 132 20.27 -10.10 -8.24
C THR A 132 19.62 -11.49 -8.03
N TYR A 133 18.87 -11.68 -6.94
CA TYR A 133 18.25 -12.97 -6.61
C TYR A 133 17.01 -13.30 -7.44
N PHE A 134 16.41 -12.29 -8.08
CA PHE A 134 15.21 -12.44 -8.90
C PHE A 134 15.47 -12.17 -10.39
N ARG A 135 16.75 -12.07 -10.79
CA ARG A 135 17.12 -12.23 -12.19
C ARG A 135 16.93 -13.71 -12.49
N GLY A 136 16.10 -14.01 -13.49
CA GLY A 136 15.98 -15.37 -13.97
C GLY A 136 17.37 -15.84 -14.36
N ASP A 137 17.89 -16.81 -13.61
CA ASP A 137 19.09 -17.52 -13.99
C ASP A 137 18.66 -18.49 -15.08
N SER A 138 18.69 -18.03 -16.33
CA SER A 138 18.71 -18.94 -17.47
C SER A 138 20.08 -19.61 -17.51
N GLY A 139 20.34 -20.46 -16.50
CA GLY A 139 21.46 -21.37 -16.40
C GLY A 139 22.82 -20.81 -16.78
N GLU A 140 23.38 -19.90 -15.99
CA GLU A 140 24.83 -19.89 -15.85
C GLU A 140 25.17 -20.53 -14.51
N VAL A 141 25.41 -21.85 -14.57
CA VAL A 141 26.08 -22.58 -13.50
C VAL A 141 27.36 -21.81 -13.20
N GLY A 142 27.34 -21.04 -12.12
CA GLY A 142 28.54 -20.39 -11.61
C GLY A 142 29.56 -21.48 -11.35
N CYS A 143 30.61 -21.55 -12.18
CA CYS A 143 31.79 -22.33 -11.91
C CYS A 143 32.40 -21.78 -10.62
N TYR A 144 31.97 -22.32 -9.48
CA TYR A 144 32.75 -22.27 -8.27
C TYR A 144 34.02 -23.06 -8.58
N GLY A 145 35.12 -22.35 -8.84
CA GLY A 145 36.43 -22.95 -8.99
C GLY A 145 36.79 -23.68 -7.70
N GLY A 146 36.55 -24.99 -7.68
CA GLY A 146 37.24 -25.90 -6.81
C GLY A 146 38.70 -25.93 -7.23
N GLU A 147 39.60 -25.85 -6.27
CA GLU A 147 41.01 -26.12 -6.48
C GLU A 147 41.15 -27.61 -6.82
N ASP A 148 41.10 -27.94 -8.11
CA ASP A 148 41.24 -29.31 -8.60
C ASP A 148 42.70 -29.74 -8.48
N GLU A 149 43.00 -30.58 -7.49
CA GLU A 149 44.15 -31.49 -7.54
C GLU A 149 44.02 -32.37 -8.79
N GLY A 150 45.08 -32.36 -9.59
CA GLY A 150 45.03 -32.68 -11.01
C GLY A 150 44.69 -34.12 -11.37
N VAL A 151 43.87 -34.26 -12.41
CA VAL A 151 43.91 -35.39 -13.34
C VAL A 151 43.73 -34.86 -14.76
N GLU A 152 44.75 -35.13 -15.57
CA GLU A 152 44.90 -34.77 -16.97
C GLU A 152 43.88 -35.51 -17.85
N GLY A 153 43.08 -34.78 -18.65
CA GLY A 153 42.09 -35.42 -19.52
C GLY A 153 41.22 -34.48 -20.35
N GLU A 154 41.73 -34.13 -21.52
CA GLU A 154 41.00 -33.80 -22.76
C GLU A 154 40.28 -32.44 -22.91
N ARG A 155 40.54 -31.85 -24.08
CA ARG A 155 40.12 -30.53 -24.55
C ARG A 155 38.65 -30.55 -24.97
N GLY A 156 37.80 -29.84 -24.26
CA GLY A 156 36.51 -29.37 -24.77
C GLY A 156 36.42 -27.87 -24.51
N GLY A 157 36.68 -27.05 -25.53
CA GLY A 157 36.46 -25.62 -25.44
C GLY A 157 34.98 -25.34 -25.22
N VAL A 158 34.67 -24.51 -24.23
CA VAL A 158 33.39 -23.82 -24.14
C VAL A 158 33.71 -22.34 -24.32
N GLU A 159 33.39 -21.83 -25.51
CA GLU A 159 33.30 -20.40 -25.79
C GLU A 159 32.25 -19.76 -24.88
N CYS A 160 32.57 -18.56 -24.38
CA CYS A 160 31.65 -17.70 -23.64
C CYS A 160 30.52 -17.17 -24.52
#